data_AF-A0A7G5BXW1-F1
#
_entry.id   AF-A0A7G5BXW1-F1
#
_cell.length_a   1.000
_cell.length_b   1.000
_cell.length_c   1.000
_cell.angle_alpha   90.00
_cell.angle_beta   90.00
_cell.angle_gamma   90.00
#
_symmetry.space_group_name_H-M   'P 1'
#
loop_
_entity.id
_entity.type
_entity.pdbx_description
1 polymer ?
#
loop_
_entity_poly.entity_id
_entity_poly.type
_entity_poly.pdbx_seq_one_letter_code
_entity_poly.pdbx_strand_id
1 'polypeptide(L)'
;MNKQEFIATLQHYLSALPAEERNELLRDYEAHFIYGQQHGKSEDEIARELGDPLALAREVVGPDFLPPPPWTPSRRDTPRTIAVTIMLFFTNLIFAVPVFALLWSVFAAFCAAAIAGLISPIALALEQILYNEYTNLKLFLAIGMLGIGMLMAAWTRTIGKWLILITAKYDQWNVNTWKGRS
;
A
#
# COMPACT_ATOMS: atom_id res chain seq x y z
N MET A 1 11.99 -32.83 4.96
CA MET A 1 11.79 -31.40 4.60
C MET A 1 11.43 -31.32 3.13
N ASN A 2 10.61 -30.36 2.74
CA ASN A 2 10.30 -30.15 1.32
C ASN A 2 11.43 -29.37 0.61
N LYS A 3 11.42 -29.31 -0.73
CA LYS A 3 12.43 -28.60 -1.52
C LYS A 3 12.57 -27.13 -1.09
N GLN A 4 11.45 -26.43 -0.92
CA GLN A 4 11.43 -25.01 -0.56
C GLN A 4 12.07 -24.74 0.81
N GLU A 5 11.77 -25.57 1.80
CA GLU A 5 12.34 -25.49 3.15
C GLU A 5 13.85 -25.74 3.11
N PHE A 6 14.31 -26.75 2.36
CA PHE A 6 15.74 -27.05 2.21
C PHE A 6 16.50 -25.87 1.61
N ILE A 7 16.04 -25.37 0.46
CA ILE A 7 16.69 -24.26 -0.27
C ILE A 7 16.66 -22.98 0.56
N ALA A 8 15.54 -22.65 1.22
CA ALA A 8 15.45 -21.46 2.07
C ALA A 8 16.39 -21.54 3.28
N THR A 9 16.51 -22.71 3.89
CA THR A 9 17.42 -22.95 5.02
C THR A 9 18.88 -22.85 4.58
N LEU A 10 19.24 -23.46 3.45
CA LEU A 10 20.58 -23.38 2.88
C LEU A 10 20.95 -21.94 2.49
N GLN A 11 20.03 -21.21 1.85
CA GLN A 11 20.21 -19.80 1.51
C GLN A 11 20.48 -18.93 2.74
N HIS A 12 19.78 -19.18 3.85
CA HIS A 12 19.98 -18.47 5.12
C HIS A 12 21.38 -18.73 5.68
N TYR A 13 21.85 -19.98 5.65
CA TYR A 13 23.19 -20.34 6.12
C TYR A 13 24.32 -19.81 5.21
N LEU A 14 24.09 -19.75 3.90
CA LEU A 14 25.06 -19.21 2.93
C LEU A 14 25.01 -17.67 2.82
N SER A 15 24.32 -16.98 3.73
CA SER A 15 24.21 -15.51 3.72
C SER A 15 25.55 -14.79 3.91
N ALA A 16 26.58 -15.49 4.43
CA ALA A 16 27.93 -14.98 4.58
C ALA A 16 28.73 -14.90 3.26
N LEU A 17 28.31 -15.61 2.21
CA LEU A 17 29.00 -15.63 0.91
C LEU A 17 28.54 -14.48 -0.01
N PRO A 18 29.38 -14.09 -0.99
CA PRO A 18 28.97 -13.20 -2.07
C PRO A 18 27.69 -13.68 -2.76
N ALA A 19 26.84 -12.75 -3.18
CA ALA A 19 25.53 -13.08 -3.75
C ALA A 19 25.62 -13.93 -5.03
N GLU A 20 26.69 -13.74 -5.81
CA GLU A 20 26.94 -14.48 -7.06
C GLU A 20 27.24 -15.96 -6.77
N GLU A 21 28.25 -16.26 -5.94
CA GLU A 21 28.60 -17.62 -5.53
C GLU A 21 27.43 -18.34 -4.85
N ARG A 22 26.73 -17.66 -3.93
CA ARG A 22 25.57 -18.23 -3.26
C ARG A 22 24.49 -18.63 -4.26
N ASN A 23 24.19 -17.79 -5.24
CA ASN A 23 23.13 -18.06 -6.22
C ASN A 23 23.51 -19.18 -7.18
N GLU A 24 24.78 -19.27 -7.56
CA GLU A 24 25.30 -20.40 -8.36
C GLU A 24 25.08 -21.71 -7.62
N LEU A 25 25.51 -21.77 -6.36
CA LEU A 25 25.37 -22.96 -5.52
C LEU A 25 23.91 -23.38 -5.34
N LEU A 26 23.01 -22.44 -5.03
CA LEU A 26 21.59 -22.71 -4.86
C LEU A 26 20.98 -23.27 -6.16
N ARG A 27 21.42 -22.78 -7.32
CA ARG A 27 20.94 -23.25 -8.62
C ARG A 27 21.36 -24.69 -8.91
N ASP A 28 22.56 -25.07 -8.50
CA ASP A 28 23.05 -26.45 -8.64
C ASP A 28 22.26 -27.42 -7.76
N TYR A 29 21.97 -27.05 -6.50
CA TYR A 29 21.10 -27.84 -5.63
C TYR A 29 19.66 -27.92 -6.15
N GLU A 30 19.11 -26.82 -6.67
CA GLU A 30 17.78 -26.85 -7.31
C GLU A 30 17.73 -27.80 -8.51
N ALA A 31 18.79 -27.83 -9.33
CA ALA A 31 18.91 -28.76 -10.45
C ALA A 31 18.96 -30.21 -9.97
N HIS A 32 19.65 -30.49 -8.85
CA HIS A 32 19.68 -31.82 -8.23
C HIS A 32 18.29 -32.28 -7.78
N PHE A 33 17.50 -31.38 -7.16
CA PHE A 33 16.11 -31.67 -6.81
C PHE A 33 15.24 -31.97 -8.04
N ILE A 34 15.43 -31.23 -9.14
CA ILE A 34 14.70 -31.46 -10.39
C ILE A 34 15.05 -32.83 -10.96
N TYR A 35 16.34 -33.18 -11.01
CA TYR A 35 16.81 -34.47 -11.50
C TYR A 35 16.27 -35.64 -10.66
N GLY A 36 16.30 -35.52 -9.33
CA GLY A 36 15.75 -36.54 -8.42
C GLY A 36 14.24 -36.75 -8.61
N GLN A 37 13.48 -35.68 -8.78
CA GLN A 37 12.03 -35.77 -9.04
C GLN A 37 11.72 -36.44 -10.39
N GLN A 38 12.50 -36.16 -11.43
CA GLN A 38 12.35 -36.80 -12.74
C GLN A 38 12.60 -38.32 -12.67
N HIS A 39 13.40 -38.77 -11.72
CA HIS A 39 13.66 -40.19 -11.46
C HIS A 39 12.65 -40.82 -10.48
N GLY A 40 11.57 -40.12 -10.15
CA GLY A 40 10.48 -40.62 -9.31
C GLY A 40 10.77 -40.62 -7.81
N LYS A 41 11.86 -39.97 -7.35
CA LYS A 41 12.13 -39.80 -5.91
C LYS A 41 11.27 -38.70 -5.34
N SER A 42 10.83 -38.88 -4.09
CA SER A 42 10.12 -37.84 -3.36
C SER A 42 11.09 -36.73 -2.92
N GLU A 43 10.60 -35.50 -2.72
CA GLU A 43 11.43 -34.39 -2.22
C GLU A 43 12.09 -34.71 -0.88
N ASP A 44 11.40 -35.45 -0.01
CA ASP A 44 11.92 -35.82 1.30
C ASP A 44 13.07 -36.82 1.21
N GLU A 45 13.01 -37.77 0.25
CA GLU A 45 14.11 -38.69 -0.03
C GLU A 45 15.33 -37.96 -0.60
N ILE A 46 15.11 -37.04 -1.54
CA ILE A 46 16.21 -36.24 -2.13
C ILE A 46 16.87 -35.37 -1.05
N ALA A 47 16.08 -34.77 -0.16
CA ALA A 47 16.60 -33.98 0.95
C ALA A 47 17.42 -34.84 1.93
N ARG A 48 17.02 -36.10 2.18
CA ARG A 48 17.82 -37.03 3.00
C ARG A 48 19.11 -37.46 2.32
N GLU A 49 19.10 -37.65 1.01
CA GLU A 49 20.31 -37.96 0.22
C GLU A 49 21.31 -36.80 0.22
N LEU A 50 20.82 -35.57 0.14
CA LEU A 50 21.65 -34.36 0.21
C LEU A 50 22.19 -34.09 1.63
N GLY A 51 21.52 -34.58 2.67
CA GLY A 51 21.95 -34.45 4.05
C GLY A 51 21.46 -33.18 4.75
N ASP A 52 22.21 -32.72 5.76
CA ASP A 52 21.85 -31.56 6.57
C ASP A 52 22.32 -30.24 5.91
N PRO A 53 21.43 -29.28 5.60
CA PRO A 53 21.79 -27.96 5.05
C PRO A 53 22.86 -27.24 5.86
N LEU A 54 22.88 -27.42 7.19
CA LEU A 54 23.88 -26.83 8.06
C LEU A 54 25.28 -27.41 7.83
N ALA A 55 25.36 -28.72 7.59
CA ALA A 55 26.61 -29.41 7.30
C ALA A 55 27.15 -28.98 5.92
N LEU A 56 26.27 -28.88 4.92
CA LEU A 56 26.63 -28.39 3.58
C LEU A 56 27.15 -26.95 3.64
N ALA A 57 26.49 -26.06 4.39
CA ALA A 57 26.97 -24.69 4.55
C ALA A 57 28.34 -24.62 5.24
N ARG A 58 28.61 -25.48 6.23
CA ARG A 58 29.94 -25.60 6.87
C ARG A 58 31.02 -26.03 5.90
N GLU A 59 30.71 -26.99 5.03
CA GLU A 59 31.66 -27.48 4.03
C GLU A 59 32.04 -26.39 3.02
N VAL A 60 31.07 -25.58 2.61
CA VAL A 60 31.26 -24.52 1.61
C VAL A 60 31.93 -23.27 2.21
N VAL A 61 31.50 -22.82 3.39
CA VAL A 61 32.01 -21.58 4.01
C VAL A 61 33.32 -21.81 4.76
N GLY A 62 33.56 -23.03 5.24
CA GLY A 62 34.81 -23.44 5.88
C GLY A 62 34.72 -23.58 7.41
N PRO A 63 35.86 -23.92 8.05
CA PRO A 63 35.91 -24.34 9.45
C PRO A 63 35.57 -23.23 10.46
N ASP A 64 35.73 -21.97 10.09
CA ASP A 64 35.39 -20.81 10.94
C ASP A 64 33.91 -20.40 10.85
N PHE A 65 33.07 -21.20 10.19
CA PHE A 65 31.65 -20.92 10.05
C PHE A 65 30.91 -21.00 11.39
N LEU A 66 30.56 -19.84 11.93
CA LEU A 66 29.54 -19.71 12.96
C LEU A 66 28.16 -19.65 12.31
N PRO A 67 27.32 -20.69 12.49
CA PRO A 67 26.00 -20.68 11.88
C PRO A 67 25.13 -19.59 12.48
N PRO A 68 24.40 -18.81 11.66
CA PRO A 68 23.31 -17.99 12.16
C PRO A 68 22.28 -18.87 12.88
N PRO A 69 21.45 -18.29 13.76
CA PRO A 69 20.38 -19.03 14.42
C PRO A 69 19.52 -19.77 13.39
N PRO A 70 18.96 -20.95 13.76
CA PRO A 70 18.17 -21.77 12.85
C PRO A 70 17.14 -20.94 12.11
N TRP A 71 17.06 -21.12 10.79
CA TRP A 71 16.07 -20.43 9.99
C TRP A 71 14.68 -20.86 10.50
N THR A 72 13.94 -19.90 11.03
CA THR A 72 12.54 -20.11 11.39
C THR A 72 11.71 -19.36 10.35
N PRO A 73 10.86 -20.07 9.56
CA PRO A 73 9.96 -19.37 8.66
C PRO A 73 9.14 -18.39 9.49
N SER A 74 9.01 -17.15 9.03
CA SER A 74 8.07 -16.20 9.61
C SER A 74 6.68 -16.80 9.44
N ARG A 75 6.21 -17.52 10.46
CA ARG A 75 4.86 -18.05 10.50
C ARG A 75 3.96 -16.82 10.50
N ARG A 76 3.19 -16.63 9.44
CA ARG A 76 2.08 -15.66 9.53
C ARG A 76 1.19 -16.16 10.65
N ASP A 77 1.19 -15.43 11.75
CA ASP A 77 0.27 -15.65 12.85
C ASP A 77 -1.15 -15.40 12.34
N THR A 78 -1.74 -16.43 11.76
CA THR A 78 -3.08 -16.40 11.17
C THR A 78 -4.11 -15.82 12.14
N PRO A 79 -4.14 -16.17 13.46
CA PRO A 79 -5.06 -15.52 14.40
C PRO A 79 -4.77 -14.02 14.57
N ARG A 80 -3.50 -13.60 14.57
CA ARG A 80 -3.13 -12.18 14.64
C ARG A 80 -3.58 -11.44 13.38
N THR A 81 -3.36 -12.00 12.19
CA THR A 81 -3.78 -11.38 10.94
C THR A 81 -5.30 -11.24 10.87
N ILE A 82 -6.06 -12.26 11.31
CA ILE A 82 -7.52 -12.18 11.40
C ILE A 82 -7.95 -11.09 12.39
N ALA A 83 -7.36 -11.06 13.59
CA ALA A 83 -7.67 -10.06 14.61
C ALA A 83 -7.39 -8.63 14.11
N VAL A 84 -6.23 -8.40 13.49
CA VAL A 84 -5.86 -7.11 12.90
C VAL A 84 -6.82 -6.73 11.77
N THR A 85 -7.22 -7.67 10.92
CA THR A 85 -8.18 -7.41 9.84
C THR A 85 -9.54 -7.01 10.37
N ILE A 86 -10.07 -7.74 11.38
CA ILE A 86 -11.35 -7.42 12.02
C ILE A 86 -11.28 -6.05 12.68
N MET A 87 -10.20 -5.78 13.42
CA MET A 87 -9.98 -4.48 14.07
C MET A 87 -9.95 -3.34 13.04
N LEU A 88 -9.13 -3.47 11.98
CA LEU A 88 -9.04 -2.47 10.91
C LEU A 88 -10.39 -2.25 10.22
N PHE A 89 -11.17 -3.31 10.00
CA PHE A 89 -12.48 -3.21 9.38
C PHE A 89 -13.42 -2.31 10.20
N PHE A 90 -13.54 -2.57 11.50
CA PHE A 90 -14.38 -1.75 12.38
C PHE A 90 -13.84 -0.32 12.54
N THR A 91 -12.52 -0.15 12.66
CA THR A 91 -11.92 1.19 12.72
C THR A 91 -12.18 1.99 11.44
N ASN A 92 -12.06 1.37 10.27
CA ASN A 92 -12.36 2.02 9.00
C ASN A 92 -13.85 2.38 8.89
N LEU A 93 -14.73 1.44 9.24
CA LEU A 93 -16.18 1.63 9.14
C LEU A 93 -16.69 2.74 10.09
N ILE A 94 -16.24 2.72 11.35
CA ILE A 94 -16.76 3.60 12.40
C ILE A 94 -16.10 4.97 12.34
N PHE A 95 -14.80 5.05 12.01
CA PHE A 95 -14.06 6.31 12.08
C PHE A 95 -13.66 6.82 10.69
N ALA A 96 -12.97 6.02 9.89
CA ALA A 96 -12.37 6.52 8.65
C ALA A 96 -13.43 6.95 7.62
N VAL A 97 -14.40 6.08 7.33
CA VAL A 97 -15.46 6.35 6.35
C VAL A 97 -16.23 7.64 6.67
N PRO A 98 -16.82 7.83 7.88
CA PRO A 98 -17.56 9.05 8.16
C PRO A 98 -16.66 10.29 8.16
N VAL A 99 -15.44 10.22 8.70
CA VAL A 99 -14.52 11.37 8.69
C VAL A 99 -14.14 11.77 7.27
N PHE A 100 -13.74 10.82 6.42
CA PHE A 100 -13.41 11.12 5.02
C PHE A 100 -14.63 11.55 4.22
N ALA A 101 -15.80 10.95 4.44
CA ALA A 101 -17.05 11.39 3.81
C ALA A 101 -17.37 12.85 4.16
N LEU A 102 -17.21 13.25 5.43
CA LEU A 102 -17.39 14.64 5.86
C LEU A 102 -16.38 15.57 5.18
N LEU A 103 -15.09 15.21 5.16
CA LEU A 103 -14.05 16.02 4.54
C LEU A 103 -14.29 16.22 3.04
N TRP A 104 -14.62 15.15 2.31
CA TRP A 104 -14.93 15.21 0.88
C TRP A 104 -16.25 15.93 0.60
N SER A 105 -17.25 15.81 1.48
CA SER A 105 -18.51 16.55 1.37
C SER A 105 -18.30 18.06 1.55
N VAL A 106 -17.53 18.47 2.56
CA VAL A 106 -17.17 19.88 2.77
C VAL A 106 -16.38 20.43 1.59
N PHE A 107 -15.44 19.64 1.06
CA PHE A 107 -14.69 20.03 -0.14
C PHE A 107 -15.61 20.17 -1.37
N ALA A 108 -16.55 19.24 -1.57
CA ALA A 108 -17.52 19.32 -2.65
C ALA A 108 -18.43 20.55 -2.52
N ALA A 109 -18.92 20.85 -1.32
CA ALA A 109 -19.70 22.06 -1.04
C ALA A 109 -18.91 23.34 -1.30
N PHE A 110 -17.62 23.35 -0.92
CA PHE A 110 -16.71 24.46 -1.21
C PHE A 110 -16.52 24.67 -2.71
N CYS A 111 -16.33 23.60 -3.48
CA CYS A 111 -16.26 23.65 -4.95
C CYS A 111 -17.57 24.13 -5.57
N ALA A 112 -18.73 23.65 -5.09
CA ALA A 112 -20.04 24.08 -5.55
C ALA A 112 -20.27 25.58 -5.29
N ALA A 113 -19.90 26.08 -4.12
CA ALA A 113 -19.96 27.49 -3.78
C ALA A 113 -19.06 28.36 -4.69
N ALA A 114 -17.85 27.89 -4.99
CA ALA A 114 -16.96 28.57 -5.93
C ALA A 114 -17.59 28.68 -7.33
N ILE A 115 -18.18 27.58 -7.83
CA ILE A 115 -18.86 27.55 -9.13
C ILE A 115 -20.09 28.47 -9.12
N ALA A 116 -20.91 28.44 -8.07
CA ALA A 116 -22.08 29.30 -7.93
C ALA A 116 -21.68 30.79 -7.97
N GLY A 117 -20.58 31.17 -7.30
CA GLY A 117 -20.03 32.51 -7.36
C GLY A 117 -19.63 32.92 -8.79
N LEU A 118 -18.96 32.02 -9.53
CA LEU A 118 -18.53 32.27 -10.91
C LEU A 118 -19.72 32.44 -11.89
N ILE A 119 -20.80 31.69 -11.68
CA ILE A 119 -22.01 31.74 -12.52
C ILE A 119 -22.90 32.94 -12.16
N SER A 120 -22.69 33.58 -11.00
CA SER A 120 -23.54 34.64 -10.45
C SER A 120 -23.90 35.77 -11.45
N PRO A 121 -22.99 36.33 -12.26
CA PRO A 121 -23.36 37.38 -13.23
C PRO A 121 -24.24 36.86 -14.37
N ILE A 122 -24.06 35.60 -14.78
CA ILE A 122 -24.89 34.94 -15.80
C ILE A 122 -26.30 34.72 -15.23
N ALA A 123 -26.39 34.29 -13.97
CA ALA A 123 -27.65 34.14 -13.27
C ALA A 123 -28.42 35.47 -13.18
N LEU A 124 -27.73 36.57 -12.89
CA LEU A 124 -28.32 37.91 -12.89
C LEU A 124 -28.84 38.31 -14.28
N ALA A 125 -28.05 38.08 -15.34
CA ALA A 125 -28.47 38.40 -16.70
C ALA A 125 -29.73 37.61 -17.12
N LEU A 126 -29.82 36.34 -16.71
CA LEU A 126 -30.99 35.50 -16.94
C LEU A 126 -32.22 36.01 -16.19
N GLU A 127 -32.07 36.40 -14.92
CA GLU A 127 -33.14 36.95 -14.11
C GLU A 127 -33.71 38.24 -14.72
N GLN A 128 -32.82 39.12 -15.21
CA GLN A 128 -33.21 40.36 -15.89
C GLN A 128 -34.04 40.07 -17.15
N ILE A 129 -33.66 39.09 -17.97
CA ILE A 129 -34.37 38.75 -19.21
C ILE A 129 -35.76 38.15 -18.91
N LEU A 130 -35.86 37.29 -17.90
CA LEU A 130 -37.09 36.54 -17.60
C LEU A 130 -38.13 37.36 -16.83
N TYR A 131 -37.68 38.15 -15.86
CA TYR A 131 -38.56 38.83 -14.90
C TYR A 131 -38.58 40.35 -15.07
N ASN A 132 -37.72 40.90 -15.92
CA ASN A 132 -37.54 42.34 -16.13
C ASN A 132 -37.28 43.13 -14.84
N GLU A 133 -36.78 42.44 -13.80
CA GLU A 133 -36.38 43.04 -12.55
C GLU A 133 -34.88 43.34 -12.58
N TYR A 134 -34.53 44.61 -12.43
CA TYR A 134 -33.15 45.05 -12.33
C TYR A 134 -33.00 46.05 -11.18
N THR A 135 -32.04 45.79 -10.30
CA THR A 135 -31.68 46.70 -9.21
C THR A 135 -30.17 46.79 -9.13
N ASN A 136 -29.64 48.00 -8.94
CA ASN A 136 -28.20 48.23 -8.77
C ASN A 136 -27.60 47.34 -7.66
N LEU A 137 -28.35 47.06 -6.59
CA LEU A 137 -27.94 46.14 -5.52
C LEU A 137 -27.65 44.72 -6.04
N LYS A 138 -28.49 44.17 -6.92
CA LYS A 138 -28.30 42.82 -7.49
C LYS A 138 -27.03 42.78 -8.36
N LEU A 139 -26.73 43.86 -9.09
CA LEU A 139 -25.48 44.00 -9.86
C LEU A 139 -24.24 44.00 -8.94
N PHE A 140 -24.25 44.82 -7.88
CA PHE A 140 -23.15 44.86 -6.91
C PHE A 140 -22.94 43.49 -6.24
N LEU A 141 -24.03 42.81 -5.88
CA LEU A 141 -23.97 41.47 -5.28
C LEU A 141 -23.40 40.43 -6.26
N ALA A 142 -23.80 40.47 -7.53
CA ALA A 142 -23.31 39.54 -8.54
C ALA A 142 -21.81 39.68 -8.79
N ILE A 143 -21.31 40.92 -8.89
CA ILE A 143 -19.88 41.20 -9.03
C ILE A 143 -19.11 40.76 -7.78
N GLY A 144 -19.64 41.01 -6.58
CA GLY A 144 -19.05 40.56 -5.32
C GLY A 144 -18.95 39.03 -5.22
N MET A 145 -20.03 38.33 -5.57
CA MET A 145 -20.08 36.86 -5.61
C MET A 145 -19.09 36.28 -6.63
N LEU A 146 -18.93 36.92 -7.79
CA LEU A 146 -17.92 36.52 -8.78
C LEU A 146 -16.51 36.66 -8.22
N GLY A 147 -16.19 37.76 -7.54
CA GLY A 147 -14.89 37.96 -6.89
C GLY A 147 -14.60 36.89 -5.84
N ILE A 148 -15.57 36.58 -4.98
CA ILE A 148 -15.45 35.51 -3.97
C ILE A 148 -15.28 34.15 -4.66
N GLY A 149 -16.07 33.86 -5.69
CA GLY A 149 -16.00 32.61 -6.46
C GLY A 149 -14.62 32.40 -7.09
N MET A 150 -14.03 33.45 -7.66
CA MET A 150 -12.66 33.42 -8.21
C MET A 150 -11.60 33.12 -7.15
N LEU A 151 -11.70 33.76 -5.97
CA LEU A 151 -10.79 33.49 -4.86
C LEU A 151 -10.92 32.06 -4.36
N MET A 152 -12.15 31.57 -4.14
CA MET A 152 -12.39 30.19 -3.72
C MET A 152 -11.86 29.19 -4.76
N ALA A 153 -12.08 29.45 -6.05
CA ALA A 153 -11.60 28.60 -7.14
C ALA A 153 -10.07 28.45 -7.12
N ALA A 154 -9.31 29.51 -6.82
CA ALA A 154 -7.85 29.43 -6.69
C ALA A 154 -7.41 28.48 -5.56
N TRP A 155 -8.16 28.44 -4.45
CA TRP A 155 -7.85 27.62 -3.29
C TRP A 155 -8.22 26.14 -3.46
N THR A 156 -9.19 25.82 -4.32
CA THR A 156 -9.64 24.43 -4.55
C THR A 156 -8.50 23.49 -4.93
N ARG A 157 -7.55 23.92 -5.78
CA ARG A 157 -6.43 23.08 -6.23
C ARG A 157 -5.49 22.72 -5.08
N THR A 158 -5.21 23.67 -4.19
CA THR A 158 -4.32 23.44 -3.05
C THR A 158 -4.99 22.52 -2.03
N ILE A 159 -6.24 22.82 -1.67
CA ILE A 159 -7.02 22.01 -0.72
C ILE A 159 -7.22 20.58 -1.24
N GLY A 160 -7.58 20.43 -2.52
CA GLY A 160 -7.77 19.12 -3.15
C GLY A 160 -6.50 18.27 -3.15
N LYS A 161 -5.33 18.87 -3.41
CA LYS A 161 -4.04 18.16 -3.28
C LYS A 161 -3.81 17.67 -1.86
N TRP A 162 -4.03 18.51 -0.85
CA TRP A 162 -3.88 18.14 0.55
C TRP A 162 -4.84 17.01 0.94
N LEU A 163 -6.10 17.09 0.49
CA LEU A 163 -7.12 16.08 0.78
C LEU A 163 -6.72 14.71 0.21
N ILE A 164 -6.28 14.67 -1.06
CA ILE A 164 -5.80 13.45 -1.71
C ILE A 164 -4.57 12.89 -0.98
N LEU A 165 -3.61 13.74 -0.60
CA LEU A 165 -2.41 13.32 0.13
C LEU A 165 -2.74 12.70 1.49
N ILE A 166 -3.67 13.30 2.24
CA ILE A 166 -4.11 12.78 3.54
C ILE A 166 -4.79 11.42 3.37
N THR A 167 -5.69 11.29 2.39
CA THR A 167 -6.35 10.01 2.09
C THR A 167 -5.34 8.94 1.65
N ALA A 168 -4.40 9.27 0.77
CA ALA A 168 -3.38 8.34 0.31
C ALA A 168 -2.43 7.90 1.44
N LYS A 169 -2.04 8.82 2.33
CA LYS A 169 -1.20 8.51 3.50
C LYS A 169 -1.94 7.60 4.49
N TYR A 170 -3.23 7.82 4.69
CA TYR A 170 -4.05 6.94 5.51
C TYR A 170 -4.15 5.53 4.93
N ASP A 171 -4.40 5.41 3.62
CA ASP A 171 -4.48 4.11 2.95
C ASP A 171 -3.14 3.34 3.01
N GLN A 172 -2.02 4.03 2.79
CA GLN A 172 -0.68 3.46 2.96
C GLN A 172 -0.44 2.95 4.39
N TRP A 173 -0.85 3.72 5.40
CA TRP A 173 -0.77 3.29 6.80
C TRP A 173 -1.62 2.03 7.04
N ASN A 174 -2.85 2.01 6.53
CA ASN A 174 -3.77 0.88 6.65
C ASN A 174 -3.16 -0.42 6.06
N VAL A 175 -2.56 -0.32 4.87
CA VAL A 175 -1.88 -1.44 4.20
C VAL A 175 -0.62 -1.88 4.96
N ASN A 176 0.16 -0.94 5.49
CA ASN A 176 1.39 -1.26 6.24
C ASN A 176 1.08 -1.96 7.56
N THR A 177 0.06 -1.50 8.28
CA THR A 177 -0.43 -2.15 9.50
C THR A 177 -0.94 -3.56 9.22
N TRP A 178 -1.70 -3.76 8.14
CA TRP A 178 -2.17 -5.09 7.74
C TRP A 178 -1.01 -6.05 7.40
N LYS A 179 0.03 -5.54 6.72
CA LYS A 179 1.24 -6.32 6.39
C LYS A 179 2.17 -6.56 7.59
N GLY A 180 1.89 -5.96 8.74
CA GLY A 180 2.75 -6.04 9.93
C GLY A 180 4.08 -5.32 9.77
N ARG A 181 4.20 -4.39 8.81
CA ARG A 181 5.34 -3.49 8.63
C ARG A 181 5.00 -2.17 9.33
N SER A 182 4.87 -2.20 10.66
CA SER A 182 4.65 -0.95 11.44
C SER A 182 5.97 -0.24 11.68
#